data_AF-A0A382LSX2-F1
#
_entry.id   AF-A0A382LSX2-F1
#
_cell.length_a   1.000
_cell.length_b   1.000
_cell.length_c   1.000
_cell.angle_alpha   90.00
_cell.angle_beta   90.00
_cell.angle_gamma   90.00
#
_symmetry.space_group_name_H-M   'P 1'
#
loop_
_entity.id
_entity.type
_entity.pdbx_description
1 polymer ?
#
loop_
_entity_poly.entity_id
_entity_poly.type
_entity_poly.pdbx_seq_one_letter_code
_entity_poly.pdbx_strand_id
1 'polypeptide(L)'
;VNVKNVVVGTAGHIDHGKSALVEALTGVDPDRLQEEKDRGITIDLGFAHYEQDDVNIAFVDVPGHERFVRNMLAGVSGIDAVLLVVAANESVMPQTREHFEIC
;
A
#
# COMPACT_ATOMS: atom_id res chain seq x y z
N VAL A 1 15.18 25.14 0.59
CA VAL A 1 13.79 24.99 1.05
C VAL A 1 13.71 23.65 1.76
N ASN A 2 13.06 23.54 2.92
CA ASN A 2 13.11 22.31 3.72
C ASN A 2 12.01 21.37 3.22
N VAL A 3 12.39 20.35 2.45
CA VAL A 3 11.44 19.37 1.90
C VAL A 3 10.95 18.48 3.04
N LYS A 4 9.63 18.37 3.20
CA LYS A 4 9.01 17.48 4.17
C LYS A 4 8.80 16.11 3.54
N ASN A 5 9.43 15.08 4.10
CA ASN A 5 9.24 13.70 3.68
C ASN A 5 8.19 13.03 4.58
N VAL A 6 7.28 12.26 3.98
CA VAL A 6 6.29 11.44 4.69
C VAL A 6 6.24 10.07 4.04
N VAL A 7 6.33 9.01 4.83
CA VAL A 7 6.16 7.63 4.37
C VAL A 7 4.73 7.17 4.67
N VAL A 8 4.00 6.76 3.65
CA VAL A 8 2.61 6.31 3.72
C VAL A 8 2.52 4.83 3.35
N GLY A 9 2.00 4.02 4.26
CA GLY A 9 1.70 2.61 4.02
C GLY A 9 0.31 2.40 3.51
N THR A 10 0.12 1.59 2.46
CA THR A 10 -1.23 1.13 2.15
C THR A 10 -1.68 0.06 3.16
N ALA A 11 -2.97 -0.07 3.36
CA ALA A 11 -3.56 -1.09 4.21
C ALA A 11 -4.96 -1.45 3.68
N GLY A 12 -5.42 -2.68 3.95
CA GLY A 12 -6.74 -3.12 3.53
C GLY A 12 -6.73 -4.52 2.94
N HIS A 13 -7.94 -5.05 2.70
CA HIS A 13 -8.16 -6.39 2.16
C HIS A 13 -7.50 -6.55 0.77
N ILE A 14 -7.25 -7.80 0.38
CA ILE A 14 -6.98 -8.15 -1.03
C ILE A 14 -8.10 -7.59 -1.95
N ASP A 15 -7.75 -7.24 -3.18
CA ASP A 15 -8.66 -6.73 -4.23
C ASP A 15 -9.44 -5.45 -3.92
N HIS A 16 -9.16 -4.77 -2.81
CA HIS A 16 -9.75 -3.45 -2.49
C HIS A 16 -9.11 -2.27 -3.24
N GLY A 17 -8.19 -2.51 -4.19
CA GLY A 17 -7.63 -1.48 -5.06
C GLY A 17 -6.48 -0.64 -4.49
N LYS A 18 -5.71 -1.17 -3.53
CA LYS A 18 -4.54 -0.50 -2.94
C LYS A 18 -3.51 -0.09 -4.00
N SER A 19 -3.01 -1.06 -4.77
CA SER A 19 -2.01 -0.90 -5.81
C SER A 19 -2.50 0.06 -6.92
N ALA A 20 -3.76 -0.11 -7.35
CA ALA A 20 -4.39 0.76 -8.34
C ALA A 20 -4.52 2.22 -7.85
N LEU A 21 -4.78 2.44 -6.56
CA LEU A 21 -4.83 3.78 -5.97
C LEU A 21 -3.43 4.41 -5.92
N VAL A 22 -2.40 3.63 -5.55
CA VAL A 22 -1.00 4.08 -5.58
C VAL A 22 -0.58 4.48 -7.00
N GLU A 23 -0.88 3.66 -7.99
CA GLU A 23 -0.59 3.97 -9.41
C GLU A 23 -1.34 5.24 -9.85
N ALA A 24 -2.61 5.39 -9.49
CA ALA A 24 -3.39 6.58 -9.83
C ALA A 24 -2.85 7.87 -9.19
N LEU A 25 -2.28 7.79 -7.99
CA LEU A 25 -1.70 8.93 -7.28
C LEU A 25 -0.29 9.29 -7.76
N THR A 26 0.50 8.29 -8.12
CA THR A 26 1.95 8.45 -8.35
C THR A 26 2.37 8.30 -9.81
N GLY A 27 1.53 7.68 -10.64
CA GLY A 27 1.89 7.23 -12.00
C GLY A 27 2.85 6.04 -12.03
N VAL A 28 3.12 5.42 -10.88
CA VAL A 28 4.03 4.27 -10.74
C VAL A 28 3.24 3.05 -10.30
N ASP A 29 3.27 2.00 -11.12
CA ASP A 29 2.75 0.68 -10.78
C ASP A 29 3.64 0.04 -9.69
N PRO A 30 3.11 -0.20 -8.47
CA PRO A 30 3.90 -0.78 -7.38
C PRO A 30 4.10 -2.30 -7.53
N ASP A 31 3.28 -2.99 -8.33
CA ASP A 31 3.35 -4.43 -8.57
C ASP A 31 4.38 -4.73 -9.67
N ARG A 32 5.62 -4.97 -9.27
CA ARG A 32 6.76 -5.10 -10.19
C ARG A 32 6.99 -6.51 -10.72
N LEU A 33 6.50 -7.54 -10.03
CA LEU A 33 6.72 -8.93 -10.42
C LEU A 33 5.73 -9.33 -11.52
N GLN A 34 6.20 -10.07 -12.53
CA GLN A 34 5.31 -10.61 -13.56
C GLN A 34 4.19 -11.46 -12.95
N GLU A 35 4.49 -12.21 -11.88
CA GLU A 35 3.50 -13.02 -11.17
C GLU A 35 2.40 -12.16 -10.51
N GLU A 36 2.73 -10.98 -9.98
CA GLU A 36 1.74 -10.07 -9.39
C GLU A 36 0.76 -9.60 -10.46
N LYS A 37 1.28 -9.23 -11.64
CA LYS A 37 0.47 -8.81 -12.80
C LYS A 37 -0.40 -9.92 -13.35
N ASP A 38 0.14 -11.13 -13.46
CA ASP A 38 -0.57 -12.29 -13.99
C ASP A 38 -1.70 -12.75 -13.05
N ARG A 39 -1.51 -12.57 -11.74
CA ARG A 39 -2.45 -13.03 -10.70
C ARG A 39 -3.37 -11.93 -10.17
N GLY A 40 -3.06 -10.65 -10.42
CA GLY A 40 -3.78 -9.50 -9.89
C GLY A 40 -3.64 -9.34 -8.37
N ILE A 41 -2.54 -9.79 -7.77
CA ILE A 41 -2.31 -9.70 -6.33
C ILE A 41 -0.90 -9.20 -6.04
N THR A 42 -0.77 -8.33 -5.04
CA THR A 42 0.53 -7.89 -4.50
C THR A 42 1.14 -9.00 -3.62
N ILE A 43 2.37 -9.41 -3.93
CA ILE A 43 3.09 -10.50 -3.27
C ILE A 43 4.20 -9.94 -2.37
N ASP A 44 4.96 -8.98 -2.87
CA ASP A 44 6.05 -8.30 -2.17
C ASP A 44 5.68 -6.84 -1.88
N LEU A 45 6.54 -6.13 -1.15
CA LEU A 45 6.36 -4.68 -0.95
C LEU A 45 6.58 -3.93 -2.27
N GLY A 46 5.61 -3.09 -2.62
CA GLY A 46 5.71 -2.13 -3.71
C GLY A 46 6.12 -0.75 -3.22
N PHE A 47 6.85 0.00 -4.05
CA PHE A 47 7.32 1.34 -3.70
C PHE A 47 7.01 2.32 -4.81
N ALA A 48 6.41 3.45 -4.43
CA ALA A 48 6.14 4.57 -5.31
C ALA A 48 6.36 5.88 -4.57
N HIS A 49 6.42 7.01 -5.27
CA HIS A 49 6.51 8.31 -4.62
C HIS A 49 5.77 9.37 -5.43
N TYR A 50 5.33 10.40 -4.73
CA TYR A 50 4.71 11.58 -5.29
C TYR A 50 5.38 12.82 -4.70
N GLU A 51 5.93 13.67 -5.56
CA GLU A 51 6.57 14.92 -5.17
C GLU A 51 5.74 16.10 -5.67
N GLN A 52 5.39 17.00 -4.75
CA GLN A 52 4.73 18.25 -5.08
C GLN A 52 5.22 19.38 -4.17
N ASP A 53 5.69 20.47 -4.78
CA ASP A 53 6.23 21.65 -4.09
C ASP A 53 7.33 21.27 -3.09
N ASP A 54 7.11 21.49 -1.79
CA ASP A 54 8.05 21.19 -0.70
C ASP A 54 7.70 19.90 0.06
N VAL A 55 6.88 19.02 -0.52
CA VAL A 55 6.45 17.76 0.09
C VAL A 55 6.79 16.57 -0.81
N ASN A 56 7.42 15.56 -0.22
CA ASN A 56 7.64 14.25 -0.84
C ASN A 56 6.88 13.18 -0.04
N ILE A 57 6.00 12.45 -0.73
CA ILE A 57 5.24 11.35 -0.16
C ILE A 57 5.79 10.06 -0.77
N ALA A 58 6.43 9.24 0.05
CA ALA A 58 6.81 7.88 -0.32
C ALA A 58 5.67 6.93 0.03
N PHE A 59 5.22 6.10 -0.90
CA PHE A 59 4.23 5.06 -0.69
C PHE A 59 4.93 3.71 -0.55
N VAL A 60 4.56 2.97 0.49
CA VAL A 60 4.86 1.54 0.68
C VAL A 60 3.57 0.78 0.48
N ASP A 61 3.41 0.14 -0.69
CA ASP A 61 2.26 -0.70 -0.96
C ASP A 61 2.46 -2.08 -0.33
N VAL A 62 1.58 -2.44 0.61
CA VAL A 62 1.70 -3.70 1.36
C VAL A 62 0.73 -4.76 0.84
N PRO A 63 1.15 -6.04 0.81
CA PRO A 63 0.26 -7.15 0.46
C PRO A 63 -0.98 -7.20 1.36
N GLY A 64 -2.16 -7.31 0.74
CA GLY A 64 -3.43 -7.46 1.47
C GLY A 64 -3.81 -8.91 1.80
N HIS A 65 -3.13 -9.89 1.22
CA HIS A 65 -3.48 -11.31 1.38
C HIS A 65 -2.83 -11.91 2.62
N GLU A 66 -3.60 -12.65 3.42
CA GLU A 66 -3.12 -13.39 4.61
C GLU A 66 -1.85 -14.25 4.39
N ARG A 67 -1.60 -14.74 3.17
CA ARG A 67 -0.43 -15.57 2.85
C ARG A 67 0.89 -14.76 2.82
N PHE A 68 0.79 -13.44 2.74
CA PHE A 68 1.93 -12.53 2.59
C PHE A 68 2.09 -11.57 3.78
N VAL A 69 1.46 -11.88 4.92
CA VAL A 69 1.57 -11.07 6.16
C VAL A 69 3.03 -10.86 6.58
N ARG A 70 3.92 -11.83 6.37
CA ARG A 70 5.35 -11.67 6.68
C ARG A 70 6.02 -10.54 5.88
N ASN A 71 5.63 -10.37 4.62
CA ASN A 71 6.16 -9.31 3.78
C ASN A 71 5.56 -7.96 4.18
N MET A 72 4.26 -7.95 4.47
CA MET A 72 3.60 -6.76 5.04
C MET A 72 4.29 -6.29 6.33
N LEU A 73 4.56 -7.18 7.30
CA LEU A 73 5.26 -6.84 8.55
C LEU A 73 6.64 -6.21 8.34
N ALA A 74 7.35 -6.58 7.26
CA ALA A 74 8.64 -5.97 6.93
C ALA A 74 8.51 -4.52 6.43
N GLY A 75 7.36 -4.16 5.86
CA GLY A 75 7.09 -2.83 5.31
C GLY A 75 6.51 -1.85 6.33
N VAL A 76 5.85 -2.34 7.38
CA VAL A 76 5.18 -1.50 8.40
C VAL A 76 6.18 -0.65 9.20
N SER A 77 7.41 -1.13 9.40
CA SER A 77 8.41 -0.35 10.15
C SER A 77 8.85 0.88 9.37
N GLY A 78 8.67 2.07 9.96
CA GLY A 78 9.11 3.34 9.36
C GLY A 78 8.04 4.05 8.54
N ILE A 79 6.79 3.60 8.61
CA ILE A 79 5.63 4.30 8.06
C ILE A 79 5.20 5.42 9.03
N ASP A 80 4.98 6.63 8.51
CA ASP A 80 4.50 7.78 9.28
C ASP A 80 2.96 7.85 9.34
N ALA A 81 2.27 7.30 8.32
CA ALA A 81 0.82 7.29 8.21
C ALA A 81 0.29 6.11 7.39
N VAL A 82 -0.95 5.69 7.66
CA VAL A 82 -1.61 4.59 6.95
C VAL A 82 -2.71 5.10 6.01
N LEU A 83 -2.71 4.63 4.78
CA LEU A 83 -3.78 4.76 3.80
C LEU A 83 -4.61 3.47 3.82
N LEU A 84 -5.66 3.45 4.65
CA LEU A 84 -6.58 2.32 4.76
C LEU A 84 -7.62 2.34 3.63
N VAL A 85 -7.56 1.37 2.74
CA VAL A 85 -8.42 1.27 1.56
C VAL A 85 -9.52 0.24 1.77
N VAL A 86 -10.76 0.67 1.55
CA VAL A 86 -11.97 -0.16 1.73
C VAL A 86 -12.84 -0.03 0.49
N ALA A 87 -13.06 -1.15 -0.21
CA ALA A 87 -13.94 -1.18 -1.35
C ALA A 87 -15.40 -1.01 -0.92
N ALA A 88 -16.13 -0.08 -1.56
CA ALA A 88 -17.50 0.26 -1.17
C ALA A 88 -18.49 -0.90 -1.36
N ASN A 89 -18.21 -1.83 -2.28
CA ASN A 89 -19.03 -3.01 -2.56
C ASN A 89 -18.87 -4.15 -1.54
N GLU A 90 -17.75 -4.22 -0.82
CA GLU A 90 -17.47 -5.28 0.17
C GLU A 90 -17.44 -4.77 1.62
N SER A 91 -17.32 -3.45 1.81
CA SER A 91 -17.19 -2.83 3.13
C SER A 91 -15.96 -3.37 3.90
N VAL A 92 -15.96 -3.25 5.23
CA VAL A 92 -14.84 -3.68 6.08
C VAL A 92 -14.77 -5.20 6.15
N MET A 93 -13.64 -5.76 5.71
CA MET A 93 -13.37 -7.20 5.74
C MET A 93 -12.47 -7.58 6.93
N PRO A 94 -12.35 -8.87 7.29
CA PRO A 94 -11.46 -9.31 8.38
C PRO A 94 -10.02 -8.80 8.25
N GLN A 95 -9.42 -8.88 7.06
CA GLN A 95 -8.06 -8.35 6.81
C GLN A 95 -7.98 -6.83 6.94
N THR A 96 -9.08 -6.10 6.67
CA THR A 96 -9.12 -4.65 6.92
C THR A 96 -8.93 -4.34 8.40
N ARG A 97 -9.54 -5.14 9.29
CA ARG A 97 -9.41 -4.99 10.74
C ARG A 97 -8.02 -5.41 11.21
N GLU A 98 -7.52 -6.54 10.70
CA GLU A 98 -6.17 -7.01 10.99
C GLU A 98 -5.11 -5.98 10.60
N HIS A 99 -5.19 -5.40 9.40
CA HIS A 99 -4.27 -4.36 8.97
C HIS A 99 -4.39 -3.09 9.83
N PHE A 100 -5.59 -2.72 10.27
CA PHE A 100 -5.80 -1.57 11.17
C PHE A 100 -5.21 -1.79 12.57
N GLU A 101 -5.10 -3.03 13.03
CA GLU A 101 -4.49 -3.35 14.34
C GLU A 101 -2.96 -3.45 14.27
N ILE A 102 -2.40 -3.75 13.09
CA ILE A 102 -0.96 -3.99 12.88
C ILE A 102 -0.21 -2.72 12.44
N CYS A 103 -0.82 -1.88 11.59
CA CYS A 103 -0.21 -0.68 11.01
C CYS A 103 -0.49 0.57 11.84
#